data_AF-A0A6J6CF21-F1
#
_entry.id   AF-A0A6J6CF21-F1
#
_cell.length_a   1.000
_cell.length_b   1.000
_cell.length_c   1.000
_cell.angle_alpha   90.00
_cell.angle_beta   90.00
_cell.angle_gamma   90.00
#
_symmetry.space_group_name_H-M   'P 1'
#
loop_
_entity.id
_entity.type
_entity.pdbx_description
1 polymer ?
#
loop_
_entity_poly.entity_id
_entity_poly.type
_entity_poly.pdbx_seq_one_letter_code
_entity_poly.pdbx_strand_id
1 'polypeptide(L)'
;MNYSLLLPRSSDWPHFQVAYEAAYLESQDRLMALVLAQLLWDRGENSAYAQHLSANPYPGIEKKDVLLVGAFGDHQVANVSTEVLARTIGARVHSPALLDGRSSDVVPLWGIEPITYPYSGTALVMWDYGTPAPPIGPQPPSEPEFGLDPHGAGSDEALVLVQALGYLLSAGLQNVCGEGPCIGTQIDSQ
;
A
#
# COMPACT_ATOMS: atom_id res chain seq x y z
N MET A 1 0.46 4.96 -5.04
CA MET A 1 0.85 5.91 -6.11
C MET A 1 0.26 5.45 -7.44
N ASN A 2 0.15 6.34 -8.42
CA ASN A 2 -0.41 6.05 -9.74
C ASN A 2 -1.93 5.72 -9.69
N TYR A 3 -2.76 6.76 -9.83
CA TYR A 3 -4.21 6.66 -9.87
C TYR A 3 -4.74 5.82 -11.04
N SER A 4 -4.06 5.78 -12.19
CA SER A 4 -4.48 4.92 -13.30
C SER A 4 -4.47 3.42 -12.94
N LEU A 5 -3.65 3.04 -11.94
CA LEU A 5 -3.66 1.70 -11.34
C LEU A 5 -4.69 1.61 -10.19
N LEU A 6 -4.73 2.62 -9.32
CA LEU A 6 -5.53 2.57 -8.09
C LEU A 6 -7.03 2.64 -8.34
N LEU A 7 -7.48 3.55 -9.21
CA LEU A 7 -8.90 3.84 -9.37
C LEU A 7 -9.68 2.57 -9.73
N PRO A 8 -9.37 1.82 -10.81
CA PRO A 8 -10.16 0.63 -11.13
C PRO A 8 -10.19 -0.43 -10.02
N ARG A 9 -9.19 -0.45 -9.14
CA ARG A 9 -8.98 -1.46 -8.09
C ARG A 9 -9.49 -1.02 -6.71
N SER A 10 -10.04 0.17 -6.60
CA SER A 10 -10.53 0.74 -5.34
C SER A 10 -12.02 0.47 -5.16
N SER A 11 -12.45 0.05 -3.97
CA SER A 11 -13.87 -0.07 -3.61
C SER A 11 -14.64 1.26 -3.68
N ASP A 12 -13.96 2.40 -3.70
CA ASP A 12 -14.57 3.73 -3.87
C ASP A 12 -14.88 4.07 -5.33
N TRP A 13 -14.21 3.42 -6.29
CA TRP A 13 -14.33 3.74 -7.70
C TRP A 13 -15.69 3.45 -8.34
N PRO A 14 -16.42 2.37 -8.00
CA PRO A 14 -17.72 2.07 -8.59
C PRO A 14 -18.71 3.24 -8.62
N HIS A 15 -18.69 4.12 -7.62
CA HIS A 15 -19.55 5.30 -7.58
C HIS A 15 -19.25 6.30 -8.71
N PHE A 16 -17.97 6.51 -9.03
CA PHE A 16 -17.52 7.38 -10.11
C PHE A 16 -17.55 6.68 -11.47
N GLN A 17 -17.33 5.37 -11.46
CA GLN A 17 -17.31 4.51 -12.64
C GLN A 17 -18.61 4.62 -13.43
N VAL A 18 -19.78 4.74 -12.78
CA VAL A 18 -21.07 4.88 -13.47
C VAL A 18 -21.08 6.07 -14.45
N ALA A 19 -20.69 7.25 -13.99
CA ALA A 19 -20.66 8.45 -14.84
C ALA A 19 -19.55 8.34 -15.90
N TYR A 20 -18.42 7.74 -15.52
CA TYR A 20 -17.29 7.53 -16.40
C TYR A 20 -17.61 6.59 -17.58
N GLU A 21 -18.26 5.46 -17.30
CA GLU A 21 -18.65 4.48 -18.32
C GLU A 21 -19.79 4.96 -19.22
N ALA A 22 -20.63 5.87 -18.72
CA ALA A 22 -21.63 6.55 -19.54
C ALA A 22 -21.00 7.55 -20.53
N ALA A 23 -19.87 8.18 -20.16
CA ALA A 23 -19.15 9.12 -21.01
C ALA A 23 -18.21 8.42 -22.02
N TYR A 24 -17.62 7.29 -21.64
CA TYR A 24 -16.67 6.52 -22.44
C TYR A 24 -17.18 5.09 -22.62
N LEU A 25 -17.79 4.79 -23.77
CA LEU A 25 -18.45 3.50 -24.00
C LEU A 25 -17.45 2.35 -24.23
N GLU A 26 -16.35 2.64 -24.93
CA GLU A 26 -15.34 1.64 -25.26
C GLU A 26 -14.31 1.48 -24.13
N SER A 27 -13.95 0.24 -23.81
CA SER A 27 -12.98 -0.06 -22.75
C SER A 27 -11.58 0.51 -23.03
N GLN A 28 -11.20 0.64 -24.29
CA GLN A 28 -9.91 1.22 -24.69
C GLN A 28 -9.89 2.73 -24.44
N ASP A 29 -11.01 3.41 -24.69
CA ASP A 29 -11.15 4.84 -24.43
C ASP A 29 -11.11 5.14 -22.93
N ARG A 30 -11.69 4.25 -22.12
CA ARG A 30 -11.59 4.31 -20.65
C ARG A 30 -10.12 4.19 -20.19
N LEU A 31 -9.40 3.18 -20.66
CA LEU A 31 -7.99 3.02 -20.29
C LEU A 31 -7.15 4.22 -20.76
N MET A 32 -7.36 4.69 -21.99
CA MET A 32 -6.65 5.85 -22.53
C MET A 32 -6.96 7.12 -21.73
N ALA A 33 -8.22 7.37 -21.40
CA ALA A 33 -8.62 8.56 -20.64
C ALA A 33 -8.03 8.57 -19.22
N LEU A 34 -7.98 7.43 -18.52
CA LEU A 34 -7.31 7.34 -17.22
C LEU A 34 -5.80 7.61 -17.31
N VAL A 35 -5.12 7.05 -18.31
CA VAL A 35 -3.68 7.28 -18.49
C VAL A 35 -3.38 8.72 -18.89
N LEU A 36 -4.22 9.36 -19.70
CA LEU A 36 -4.08 10.78 -20.03
C LEU A 36 -4.37 11.68 -18.82
N ALA A 37 -5.39 11.37 -18.02
CA ALA A 37 -5.67 12.07 -16.77
C ALA A 37 -4.52 11.92 -15.77
N GLN A 38 -3.89 10.74 -15.71
CA GLN A 38 -2.71 10.50 -14.88
C GLN A 38 -1.59 11.49 -15.16
N LEU A 39 -1.31 11.81 -16.44
CA LEU A 39 -0.28 12.80 -16.78
C LEU A 39 -0.56 14.20 -16.21
N LEU A 40 -1.84 14.56 -16.03
CA LEU A 40 -2.24 15.81 -15.40
C LEU A 40 -2.08 15.73 -13.88
N TRP A 41 -2.47 14.60 -13.28
CA TRP A 41 -2.39 14.37 -11.83
C TRP A 41 -0.98 14.15 -11.31
N ASP A 42 -0.06 13.64 -12.14
CA ASP A 42 1.34 13.38 -11.76
C ASP A 42 1.97 14.60 -11.07
N ARG A 43 1.63 15.81 -11.53
CA ARG A 43 2.14 17.08 -10.96
C ARG A 43 1.70 17.35 -9.51
N GLY A 44 0.65 16.69 -9.03
CA GLY A 44 0.07 16.88 -7.70
C GLY A 44 0.07 15.61 -6.85
N GLU A 45 0.62 14.50 -7.34
CA GLU A 45 0.59 13.21 -6.66
C GLU A 45 2.00 12.62 -6.45
N ASN A 46 2.11 11.52 -5.71
CA ASN A 46 3.41 10.98 -5.31
C ASN A 46 4.20 10.37 -6.47
N SER A 47 3.55 9.88 -7.52
CA SER A 47 4.12 9.36 -8.78
C SER A 47 5.28 10.17 -9.35
N ALA A 48 5.16 11.50 -9.41
CA ALA A 48 6.19 12.33 -10.03
C ALA A 48 7.41 12.58 -9.13
N TYR A 49 7.27 12.40 -7.82
CA TYR A 49 8.23 12.92 -6.85
C TYR A 49 8.71 11.89 -5.82
N ALA A 50 8.10 10.71 -5.72
CA ALA A 50 8.38 9.72 -4.69
C ALA A 50 9.87 9.31 -4.67
N GLN A 51 10.49 9.17 -5.83
CA GLN A 51 11.91 8.84 -5.98
C GLN A 51 12.84 9.87 -5.31
N HIS A 52 12.37 11.11 -5.10
CA HIS A 52 13.12 12.18 -4.45
C HIS A 52 12.99 12.21 -2.92
N LEU A 53 12.13 11.35 -2.34
CA LEU A 53 11.91 11.30 -0.89
C LEU A 53 13.14 10.74 -0.17
N SER A 54 13.60 9.56 -0.57
CA SER A 54 14.68 8.83 0.12
C SER A 54 16.02 8.84 -0.63
N ALA A 55 16.01 9.19 -1.92
CA ALA A 55 17.19 9.30 -2.77
C ALA A 55 17.13 10.56 -3.63
N ASN A 56 18.28 11.12 -4.04
CA ASN A 56 18.36 12.25 -4.99
C ASN A 56 17.39 13.43 -4.71
N PRO A 57 17.31 13.97 -3.48
CA PRO A 57 16.34 15.04 -3.18
C PRO A 57 16.59 16.32 -3.98
N TYR A 58 15.57 17.16 -4.12
CA TYR A 58 15.70 18.47 -4.78
C TYR A 58 16.64 19.42 -4.00
N PRO A 59 17.22 20.43 -4.67
CA PRO A 59 18.06 21.43 -4.01
C PRO A 59 17.36 22.06 -2.80
N GLY A 60 18.02 22.04 -1.64
CA GLY A 60 17.48 22.57 -0.38
C GLY A 60 16.56 21.63 0.39
N ILE A 61 16.33 20.41 -0.10
CA ILE A 61 15.55 19.37 0.58
C ILE A 61 16.48 18.27 1.08
N GLU A 62 16.31 17.87 2.34
CA GLU A 62 16.99 16.70 2.89
C GLU A 62 16.22 15.43 2.56
N LYS A 63 16.95 14.34 2.27
CA LYS A 63 16.37 13.01 2.17
C LYS A 63 15.63 12.64 3.46
N LYS A 64 14.56 11.89 3.32
CA LYS A 64 13.72 11.41 4.43
C LYS A 64 13.68 9.89 4.41
N ASP A 65 13.78 9.32 5.60
CA ASP A 65 13.42 7.93 5.82
C ASP A 65 11.90 7.86 6.00
N VAL A 66 11.25 6.93 5.28
CA VAL A 66 9.79 6.80 5.26
C VAL A 66 9.37 5.45 5.84
N LEU A 67 8.44 5.46 6.79
CA LEU A 67 7.74 4.25 7.22
C LEU A 67 6.41 4.15 6.47
N LEU A 68 6.28 3.11 5.65
CA LEU A 68 5.02 2.70 5.03
C LEU A 68 4.36 1.64 5.93
N VAL A 69 3.12 1.91 6.34
CA VAL A 69 2.26 0.96 7.04
C VAL A 69 1.14 0.57 6.09
N GLY A 70 1.13 -0.68 5.63
CA GLY A 70 0.11 -1.18 4.71
C GLY A 70 -0.80 -2.19 5.40
N ALA A 71 -2.11 -2.09 5.19
CA ALA A 71 -3.04 -3.17 5.52
C ALA A 71 -3.06 -4.18 4.37
N PHE A 72 -2.78 -5.45 4.64
CA PHE A 72 -2.93 -6.50 3.64
C PHE A 72 -4.41 -6.68 3.29
N GLY A 73 -4.74 -6.78 2.01
CA GLY A 73 -6.11 -6.91 1.54
C GLY A 73 -6.92 -5.61 1.47
N ASP A 74 -6.31 -4.43 1.70
CA ASP A 74 -6.96 -3.11 1.62
C ASP A 74 -7.83 -2.94 0.34
N HIS A 75 -9.10 -2.60 0.53
CA HIS A 75 -10.06 -2.49 -0.57
C HIS A 75 -9.95 -1.17 -1.31
N GLN A 76 -9.44 -0.11 -0.67
CA GLN A 76 -9.34 1.22 -1.25
C GLN A 76 -7.99 1.44 -1.94
N VAL A 77 -6.90 0.91 -1.37
CA VAL A 77 -5.53 1.08 -1.86
C VAL A 77 -4.89 -0.28 -2.15
N ALA A 78 -4.91 -0.68 -3.41
CA ALA A 78 -4.34 -1.95 -3.84
C ALA A 78 -2.88 -2.13 -3.37
N ASN A 79 -2.59 -3.25 -2.68
CA ASN A 79 -1.27 -3.51 -2.10
C ASN A 79 -0.12 -3.41 -3.10
N VAL A 80 -0.32 -3.84 -4.35
CA VAL A 80 0.67 -3.69 -5.43
C VAL A 80 1.10 -2.23 -5.65
N SER A 81 0.21 -1.26 -5.44
CA SER A 81 0.55 0.17 -5.51
C SER A 81 1.44 0.61 -4.35
N THR A 82 1.17 0.10 -3.14
CA THR A 82 2.03 0.28 -1.96
C THR A 82 3.41 -0.31 -2.19
N GLU A 83 3.49 -1.48 -2.81
CA GLU A 83 4.77 -2.11 -3.16
C GLU A 83 5.53 -1.35 -4.24
N VAL A 84 4.85 -0.79 -5.25
CA VAL A 84 5.48 0.09 -6.25
C VAL A 84 6.10 1.30 -5.55
N LEU A 85 5.39 1.91 -4.58
CA LEU A 85 5.95 2.99 -3.77
C LEU A 85 7.16 2.52 -2.97
N ALA A 86 7.04 1.41 -2.25
CA ALA A 86 8.12 0.82 -1.46
C ALA A 86 9.39 0.59 -2.29
N ARG A 87 9.28 -0.02 -3.48
CA ARG A 87 10.40 -0.19 -4.41
C ARG A 87 10.98 1.15 -4.86
N THR A 88 10.12 2.10 -5.22
CA THR A 88 10.53 3.43 -5.71
C THR A 88 11.35 4.20 -4.67
N ILE A 89 10.98 4.09 -3.39
CA ILE A 89 11.67 4.78 -2.30
C ILE A 89 12.75 3.91 -1.63
N GLY A 90 13.08 2.74 -2.19
CA GLY A 90 14.09 1.84 -1.64
C GLY A 90 13.77 1.33 -0.23
N ALA A 91 12.49 1.17 0.09
CA ALA A 91 12.06 0.59 1.37
C ALA A 91 12.52 -0.86 1.47
N ARG A 92 12.84 -1.29 2.69
CA ARG A 92 12.97 -2.70 3.06
C ARG A 92 11.73 -3.15 3.82
N VAL A 93 11.36 -4.42 3.75
CA VAL A 93 10.15 -4.94 4.40
C VAL A 93 10.48 -5.68 5.69
N HIS A 94 9.66 -5.50 6.73
CA HIS A 94 9.64 -6.44 7.85
C HIS A 94 9.42 -7.88 7.34
N SER A 95 10.15 -8.84 7.89
CA SER A 95 10.08 -10.25 7.49
C SER A 95 9.97 -11.17 8.71
N PRO A 96 9.10 -12.21 8.67
CA PRO A 96 8.13 -12.52 7.60
C PRO A 96 7.09 -11.41 7.42
N ALA A 97 6.73 -11.08 6.18
CA ALA A 97 5.82 -9.95 5.92
C ALA A 97 4.34 -10.33 6.04
N LEU A 98 4.01 -11.58 5.72
CA LEU A 98 2.67 -12.16 5.74
C LEU A 98 2.76 -13.61 6.23
N LEU A 99 1.62 -14.17 6.64
CA LEU A 99 1.52 -15.61 6.93
C LEU A 99 1.71 -16.45 5.64
N ASP A 100 2.20 -17.67 5.81
CA ASP A 100 2.32 -18.62 4.69
C ASP A 100 0.95 -18.86 4.04
N GLY A 101 0.92 -18.82 2.70
CA GLY A 101 -0.31 -18.99 1.91
C GLY A 101 -1.26 -17.79 1.93
N ARG A 102 -0.86 -16.66 2.54
CA ARG A 102 -1.73 -15.49 2.66
C ARG A 102 -1.88 -14.68 1.38
N SER A 103 -0.79 -14.52 0.62
CA SER A 103 -0.81 -13.86 -0.69
C SER A 103 -1.02 -14.88 -1.82
N SER A 104 -1.71 -14.43 -2.87
CA SER A 104 -1.88 -15.17 -4.13
C SER A 104 -0.70 -14.97 -5.10
N ASP A 105 0.27 -14.11 -4.76
CA ASP A 105 1.47 -13.89 -5.57
C ASP A 105 2.42 -15.09 -5.55
N VAL A 106 3.11 -15.31 -6.66
CA VAL A 106 4.20 -16.30 -6.74
C VAL A 106 5.35 -15.93 -5.80
N VAL A 107 5.67 -14.63 -5.71
CA VAL A 107 6.67 -14.07 -4.80
C VAL A 107 6.04 -12.85 -4.13
N PRO A 108 5.47 -12.99 -2.92
CA PRO A 108 4.91 -11.87 -2.18
C PRO A 108 5.95 -10.77 -1.98
N LEU A 109 5.56 -9.50 -2.20
CA LEU A 109 6.44 -8.34 -2.10
C LEU A 109 7.71 -8.41 -2.95
N TRP A 110 7.63 -9.01 -4.14
CA TRP A 110 8.76 -9.24 -5.04
C TRP A 110 9.72 -8.04 -5.15
N GLY A 111 11.02 -8.25 -5.02
CA GLY A 111 12.01 -7.18 -5.19
C GLY A 111 12.03 -6.12 -4.08
N ILE A 112 11.43 -6.39 -2.92
CA ILE A 112 11.59 -5.60 -1.69
C ILE A 112 12.42 -6.43 -0.71
N GLU A 113 13.61 -5.95 -0.37
CA GLU A 113 14.55 -6.68 0.49
C GLU A 113 14.06 -6.76 1.95
N PRO A 114 14.32 -7.86 2.67
CA PRO A 114 13.94 -8.00 4.07
C PRO A 114 14.78 -7.11 4.99
N ILE A 115 14.18 -6.71 6.10
CA ILE A 115 14.82 -6.00 7.20
C ILE A 115 15.55 -7.00 8.11
N THR A 116 16.78 -6.66 8.50
CA THR A 116 17.47 -7.25 9.66
C THR A 116 17.48 -6.22 10.78
N TYR A 117 16.95 -6.58 11.95
CA TYR A 117 16.91 -5.68 13.11
C TYR A 117 18.25 -5.68 13.88
N PRO A 118 18.63 -4.56 14.53
CA PRO A 118 17.97 -3.26 14.51
C PRO A 118 18.09 -2.56 13.15
N TYR A 119 17.07 -1.81 12.74
CA TYR A 119 17.01 -1.19 11.42
C TYR A 119 16.64 0.29 11.49
N SER A 120 17.39 1.12 10.78
CA SER A 120 17.14 2.54 10.55
C SER A 120 17.14 2.82 9.06
N GLY A 121 16.09 3.45 8.54
CA GLY A 121 15.93 3.74 7.13
C GLY A 121 14.48 3.62 6.69
N THR A 122 14.25 3.78 5.39
CA THR A 122 12.92 3.58 4.79
C THR A 122 12.46 2.13 4.94
N ALA A 123 11.23 1.94 5.42
CA ALA A 123 10.68 0.64 5.77
C ALA A 123 9.24 0.47 5.27
N LEU A 124 8.87 -0.77 4.97
CA LEU A 124 7.49 -1.23 4.76
C LEU A 124 7.15 -2.25 5.84
N VAL A 125 6.00 -2.08 6.47
CA VAL A 125 5.42 -3.06 7.39
C VAL A 125 4.00 -3.36 6.94
N MET A 126 3.76 -4.60 6.54
CA MET A 126 2.44 -5.11 6.21
C MET A 126 1.77 -5.63 7.48
N TRP A 127 0.53 -5.22 7.70
CA TRP A 127 -0.32 -5.63 8.82
C TRP A 127 -1.51 -6.44 8.29
N ASP A 128 -1.76 -7.60 8.88
CA ASP A 128 -2.88 -8.48 8.53
C ASP A 128 -4.00 -8.39 9.58
N TYR A 129 -5.20 -8.01 9.14
CA TYR A 129 -6.40 -7.85 9.96
C TYR A 129 -7.45 -8.94 9.69
N GLY A 130 -7.10 -9.99 8.95
CA GLY A 130 -8.00 -11.11 8.66
C GLY A 130 -8.70 -11.05 7.30
N THR A 131 -8.69 -9.89 6.64
CA THR A 131 -9.27 -9.71 5.30
C THR A 131 -8.68 -10.65 4.24
N PRO A 132 -9.48 -11.37 3.44
CA PRO A 132 -9.02 -12.18 2.31
C PRO A 132 -7.99 -11.46 1.39
N ALA A 133 -7.16 -12.26 0.72
CA ALA A 133 -6.26 -11.72 -0.31
C ALA A 133 -7.08 -11.01 -1.41
N PRO A 134 -6.62 -9.86 -1.92
CA PRO A 134 -7.35 -9.12 -2.94
C PRO A 134 -7.45 -9.96 -4.23
N PRO A 135 -8.50 -9.74 -5.05
CA PRO A 135 -8.67 -10.47 -6.30
C PRO A 135 -7.50 -10.22 -7.27
N ILE A 136 -7.19 -11.25 -8.06
CA ILE A 136 -6.29 -11.12 -9.20
C ILE A 136 -7.04 -10.38 -10.31
N GLY A 137 -6.41 -9.36 -10.88
CA GLY A 137 -7.02 -8.53 -11.93
C GLY A 137 -7.51 -7.18 -11.43
N PRO A 138 -8.10 -6.35 -12.31
CA PRO A 138 -8.39 -4.94 -12.02
C PRO A 138 -9.60 -4.74 -11.10
N GLN A 139 -10.35 -5.78 -10.75
CA GLN A 139 -11.55 -5.66 -9.92
C GLN A 139 -11.19 -5.23 -8.50
N PRO A 140 -11.96 -4.32 -7.88
CA PRO A 140 -11.79 -4.03 -6.47
C PRO A 140 -12.23 -5.24 -5.63
N PRO A 141 -11.62 -5.49 -4.46
CA PRO A 141 -12.24 -6.34 -3.46
C PRO A 141 -13.58 -5.70 -3.01
N SER A 142 -14.56 -6.54 -2.71
CA SER A 142 -15.85 -6.10 -2.20
C SER A 142 -16.45 -7.11 -1.24
N GLU A 143 -17.27 -6.62 -0.32
CA GLU A 143 -18.11 -7.45 0.53
C GLU A 143 -19.20 -8.16 -0.29
N PRO A 144 -19.62 -9.39 0.11
CA PRO A 144 -19.09 -10.16 1.25
C PRO A 144 -17.86 -11.02 0.91
N GLU A 145 -17.51 -11.20 -0.37
CA GLU A 145 -16.52 -12.21 -0.80
C GLU A 145 -15.10 -11.94 -0.29
N PHE A 146 -14.74 -10.67 -0.11
CA PHE A 146 -13.41 -10.24 0.32
C PHE A 146 -13.39 -9.64 1.74
N GLY A 147 -14.38 -9.99 2.57
CA GLY A 147 -14.45 -9.52 3.96
C GLY A 147 -14.68 -8.01 4.09
N LEU A 148 -14.54 -7.49 5.30
CA LEU A 148 -14.56 -6.06 5.59
C LEU A 148 -13.29 -5.40 5.08
N ASP A 149 -13.42 -4.15 4.64
CA ASP A 149 -12.31 -3.32 4.21
C ASP A 149 -11.37 -3.01 5.39
N PRO A 150 -10.10 -3.46 5.37
CA PRO A 150 -9.16 -3.16 6.43
C PRO A 150 -8.57 -1.75 6.29
N HIS A 151 -9.02 -0.96 5.31
CA HIS A 151 -8.62 0.43 5.17
C HIS A 151 -8.92 1.20 6.47
N GLY A 152 -7.86 1.74 7.07
CA GLY A 152 -7.94 2.44 8.35
C GLY A 152 -7.80 1.55 9.59
N ALA A 153 -7.86 0.22 9.51
CA ALA A 153 -7.74 -0.66 10.68
C ALA A 153 -6.45 -0.42 11.50
N GLY A 154 -5.37 0.00 10.82
CA GLY A 154 -4.11 0.36 11.48
C GLY A 154 -4.15 1.60 12.36
N SER A 155 -5.13 2.50 12.21
CA SER A 155 -5.26 3.64 13.14
C SER A 155 -5.79 3.23 14.50
N ASP A 156 -6.50 2.10 14.58
CA ASP A 156 -7.05 1.55 15.82
C ASP A 156 -6.12 0.53 16.49
N GLU A 157 -5.03 0.14 15.80
CA GLU A 157 -4.06 -0.83 16.30
C GLU A 157 -2.95 -0.16 17.14
N ALA A 158 -2.93 -0.43 18.44
CA ALA A 158 -2.01 0.21 19.38
C ALA A 158 -0.53 -0.05 19.02
N LEU A 159 -0.21 -1.23 18.50
CA LEU A 159 1.16 -1.57 18.11
C LEU A 159 1.62 -0.82 16.84
N VAL A 160 0.70 -0.48 15.93
CA VAL A 160 1.01 0.42 14.80
C VAL A 160 1.41 1.80 15.33
N LEU A 161 0.69 2.34 16.32
CA LEU A 161 1.04 3.62 16.93
C LEU A 161 2.41 3.59 17.62
N VAL A 162 2.72 2.52 18.38
CA VAL A 162 4.04 2.33 19.01
C VAL A 162 5.13 2.30 17.94
N GLN A 163 4.92 1.57 16.85
CA GLN A 163 5.87 1.49 15.74
C GLN A 163 6.08 2.86 15.06
N ALA A 164 5.00 3.60 14.78
CA ALA A 164 5.05 4.91 14.14
C ALA A 164 5.75 5.97 15.01
N LEU A 165 5.40 6.04 16.30
CA LEU A 165 6.06 6.95 17.25
C LEU A 165 7.51 6.56 17.50
N GLY A 166 7.79 5.27 17.63
CA GLY A 166 9.15 4.75 17.75
C GLY A 166 10.00 5.16 16.55
N TYR A 167 9.50 4.96 15.34
CA TYR A 167 10.17 5.36 14.11
C TYR A 167 10.46 6.87 14.07
N LEU A 168 9.45 7.69 14.35
CA LEU A 168 9.56 9.15 14.29
C LEU A 168 10.49 9.72 15.36
N LEU A 169 10.45 9.18 16.59
CA LEU A 169 11.13 9.77 17.75
C LEU A 169 12.49 9.14 18.07
N SER A 170 12.74 7.90 17.65
CA SER A 170 13.98 7.17 17.97
C SER A 170 14.86 6.83 16.75
N ALA A 171 14.48 7.31 15.56
CA ALA A 171 15.22 7.13 14.31
C ALA A 171 15.48 5.65 13.93
N GLY A 172 14.60 4.75 14.35
CA GLY A 172 14.70 3.32 14.07
C GLY A 172 13.34 2.62 14.10
N LEU A 173 13.21 1.57 13.30
CA LEU A 173 12.00 0.74 13.28
C LEU A 173 12.01 -0.22 14.48
N GLN A 174 10.97 -0.13 15.32
CA GLN A 174 10.77 -1.08 16.40
C GLN A 174 10.10 -2.36 15.88
N ASN A 175 10.67 -3.52 16.24
CA ASN A 175 10.05 -4.80 15.97
C ASN A 175 8.94 -5.09 16.99
N VAL A 176 7.73 -4.62 16.69
CA VAL A 176 6.53 -4.87 17.50
C VAL A 176 5.84 -6.20 17.17
N CYS A 177 6.27 -6.87 16.10
CA CYS A 177 5.61 -8.06 15.54
C CYS A 177 6.28 -9.38 15.97
N GLY A 178 7.45 -9.30 16.63
CA GLY A 178 8.17 -10.46 17.14
C GLY A 178 8.87 -11.24 16.02
N GLU A 179 8.80 -12.57 16.08
CA GLU A 179 9.42 -13.48 15.10
C GLU A 179 8.51 -13.77 13.89
N GLY A 180 7.24 -13.39 13.96
CA GLY A 180 6.24 -13.62 12.91
C GLY A 180 5.85 -12.33 12.17
N PRO A 181 4.89 -12.43 11.24
CA PRO A 181 4.31 -11.26 10.58
C PRO A 181 3.52 -10.39 11.56
N CYS A 182 3.28 -9.14 11.18
CA CYS A 182 2.45 -8.24 11.98
C CYS A 182 0.98 -8.59 11.83
N ILE A 183 0.37 -9.06 12.92
CA ILE A 183 -1.04 -9.40 12.99
C ILE A 183 -1.74 -8.37 13.87
N GLY A 184 -2.75 -7.70 13.30
CA GLY A 184 -3.61 -6.78 14.02
C GLY A 184 -4.87 -7.45 14.57
N THR A 185 -5.70 -6.67 15.24
CA THR A 185 -7.03 -7.11 15.67
C THR A 185 -7.86 -7.57 14.46
N GLN A 186 -8.36 -8.81 14.48
CA GLN A 186 -9.06 -9.40 13.34
C GLN A 186 -10.46 -8.76 13.17
N ILE A 187 -10.72 -8.19 12.00
CA ILE A 187 -11.95 -7.43 11.73
C ILE A 187 -13.07 -8.31 11.17
N ASP A 188 -12.72 -9.35 10.40
CA ASP A 188 -13.70 -10.27 9.78
C ASP A 188 -14.25 -11.35 10.72
N SER A 189 -13.71 -11.45 11.93
CA SER A 189 -14.13 -12.43 12.94
C SER A 189 -15.15 -11.89 13.94
N GLN A 190 -15.65 -10.67 13.75
CA GLN A 190 -16.62 -10.01 14.63
C GLN A 190 -18.06 -10.17 14.15
#